data_AF-A0AAD4LJM5-F1
#
_entry.id   AF-A0AAD4LJM5-F1
#
_cell.length_a   1.000
_cell.length_b   1.000
_cell.length_c   1.000
_cell.angle_alpha   90.00
_cell.angle_beta   90.00
_cell.angle_gamma   90.00
#
_symmetry.space_group_name_H-M   'P 1'
#
loop_
_entity.id
_entity.type
_entity.pdbx_description
1 polymer ?
#
loop_
_entity_poly.entity_id
_entity_poly.type
_entity_poly.pdbx_seq_one_letter_code
_entity_poly.pdbx_strand_id
1 'polypeptide(L)'
;MSRGENRRRKKKTFSSPLNIPSTSSHHPGPSVDSIVERTHKSHKYKHNVSRTFPDATSLARTASREGRRPSTKVPSVAAPSDDEAGPQASYSGPIATMEFNRMKKELETLKKQTTVQKRTIEKQANTIMSLENDLLSMHQTQKEQQSQMDALKTKSRQSDELASNIEGSLQCQICIDTLTKPFALYPCGHVLCQGCLQDWFRNAPVPQDEMEMDEPLPLILRKKTCPFCRTVIRSRPLPLFVLKSLLSILATARPKSATDVLRLSPPPDLGDPWAEIFPQLQCDSESGAEDDDYSDGWPLDVMYDDDDEDEDEEVLQGYDNTSDDEYEGEWVMPGWEPPAHRAATPLDPEPATDMLLRRGATYGMIEMYDVQYSHEEGLSALVDDTCLYLGWNIEIAEEDEDGERFIAWCLGDMETHPHRWFFSDHGHRHRLIRREALEEYNSTDSENWIGTDDDDDDDDVDAGDD
;
A
#
# COMPACT_ATOMS: atom_id res chain seq x y z
N MET A 1 -37.43 -36.56 51.54
CA MET A 1 -37.59 -37.03 50.15
C MET A 1 -37.25 -35.88 49.23
N SER A 2 -36.11 -35.96 48.55
CA SER A 2 -35.81 -35.33 47.25
C SER A 2 -34.34 -35.60 46.96
N ARG A 3 -34.10 -36.45 45.96
CA ARG A 3 -32.78 -36.79 45.42
C ARG A 3 -32.37 -35.70 44.44
N GLY A 4 -31.20 -35.09 44.64
CA GLY A 4 -30.56 -34.19 43.67
C GLY A 4 -29.28 -34.83 43.15
N GLU A 5 -29.25 -35.14 41.86
CA GLU A 5 -28.20 -35.85 41.14
C GLU A 5 -26.96 -34.98 40.89
N ASN A 6 -25.79 -35.53 41.20
CA ASN A 6 -24.48 -34.98 40.83
C ASN A 6 -24.12 -35.35 39.39
N ARG A 7 -24.05 -34.37 38.48
CA ARG A 7 -23.44 -34.53 37.14
C ARG A 7 -22.09 -33.80 37.07
N ARG A 8 -21.00 -34.56 37.25
CA ARG A 8 -19.62 -34.16 36.90
C ARG A 8 -19.47 -34.03 35.38
N ARG A 9 -19.19 -32.84 34.87
CA ARG A 9 -18.73 -32.60 33.48
C ARG A 9 -17.20 -32.73 33.42
N LYS A 10 -16.72 -33.71 32.64
CA LYS A 10 -15.32 -33.85 32.23
C LYS A 10 -15.01 -32.83 31.13
N LYS A 11 -14.10 -31.87 31.37
CA LYS A 11 -13.46 -31.08 30.31
C LYS A 11 -12.37 -31.94 29.67
N LYS A 12 -12.50 -32.23 28.37
CA LYS A 12 -11.43 -32.79 27.54
C LYS A 12 -10.66 -31.64 26.93
N THR A 13 -9.39 -31.54 27.28
CA THR A 13 -8.37 -30.71 26.64
C THR A 13 -8.01 -31.31 25.28
N PHE A 14 -8.18 -30.55 24.20
CA PHE A 14 -7.63 -30.87 22.88
C PHE A 14 -6.37 -30.02 22.71
N SER A 15 -5.21 -30.68 22.76
CA SER A 15 -3.91 -30.14 22.39
C SER A 15 -3.54 -30.72 21.03
N SER A 16 -3.44 -29.87 20.00
CA SER A 16 -2.91 -30.23 18.68
C SER A 16 -1.54 -29.57 18.50
N PRO A 17 -0.49 -30.33 18.13
CA PRO A 17 0.79 -29.74 17.74
C PRO A 17 0.81 -29.43 16.24
N LEU A 18 1.18 -28.22 15.86
CA LEU A 18 1.49 -27.85 14.48
C LEU A 18 2.97 -28.17 14.20
N ASN A 19 3.18 -29.25 13.44
CA ASN A 19 4.44 -29.60 12.82
C ASN A 19 4.57 -28.83 11.48
N ILE A 20 5.64 -28.05 11.33
CA ILE A 20 6.02 -27.39 10.08
C ILE A 20 7.12 -28.25 9.42
N PRO A 21 6.94 -28.77 8.20
CA PRO A 21 8.04 -29.34 7.44
C PRO A 21 8.67 -28.27 6.54
N SER A 22 9.95 -28.01 6.79
CA SER A 22 10.86 -27.29 5.90
C SER A 22 11.15 -28.13 4.66
N THR A 23 10.91 -27.60 3.47
CA THR A 23 11.46 -28.16 2.22
C THR A 23 12.15 -27.06 1.44
N SER A 24 13.49 -27.14 1.44
CA SER A 24 14.34 -26.45 0.49
C SER A 24 14.25 -27.15 -0.88
N SER A 25 14.12 -26.38 -1.93
CA SER A 25 14.42 -26.84 -3.28
C SER A 25 14.96 -25.68 -4.11
N HIS A 26 16.28 -25.66 -4.23
CA HIS A 26 17.01 -24.92 -5.25
C HIS A 26 16.59 -25.38 -6.65
N HIS A 27 16.26 -24.43 -7.53
CA HIS A 27 16.44 -24.60 -8.96
C HIS A 27 16.98 -23.31 -9.60
N PRO A 28 17.86 -23.42 -10.61
CA PRO A 28 18.67 -22.32 -11.12
C PRO A 28 17.91 -21.48 -12.15
N GLY A 29 18.04 -20.16 -12.05
CA GLY A 29 17.57 -19.22 -13.07
C GLY A 29 18.49 -19.20 -14.29
N PRO A 30 17.95 -18.98 -15.51
CA PRO A 30 18.77 -18.87 -16.71
C PRO A 30 19.40 -17.47 -16.83
N SER A 31 20.66 -17.52 -17.26
CA SER A 31 21.57 -16.45 -17.68
C SER A 31 20.93 -15.38 -18.58
N VAL A 32 21.19 -14.12 -18.25
CA VAL A 32 20.97 -12.95 -19.11
C VAL A 32 22.20 -12.73 -19.97
N ASP A 33 22.20 -13.26 -21.20
CA ASP A 33 23.20 -12.93 -22.21
C ASP A 33 22.70 -11.80 -23.14
N SER A 34 23.38 -10.67 -23.01
CA SER A 34 23.88 -9.78 -24.08
C SER A 34 23.09 -9.73 -25.40
N ILE A 35 22.24 -8.71 -25.54
CA ILE A 35 21.74 -8.28 -26.86
C ILE A 35 22.73 -7.28 -27.46
N VAL A 36 23.47 -7.77 -28.47
CA VAL A 36 24.27 -6.98 -29.40
C VAL A 36 23.33 -6.25 -30.36
N GLU A 37 23.36 -4.91 -30.36
CA GLU A 37 22.76 -4.09 -31.41
C GLU A 37 23.37 -4.43 -32.77
N ARG A 38 22.56 -4.94 -33.69
CA ARG A 38 22.91 -5.03 -35.11
C ARG A 38 21.91 -4.22 -35.93
N THR A 39 22.41 -3.09 -36.40
CA THR A 39 21.76 -2.16 -37.33
C THR A 39 21.50 -2.84 -38.68
N HIS A 40 20.24 -2.83 -39.11
CA HIS A 40 19.89 -3.09 -40.52
C HIS A 40 18.97 -1.99 -41.04
N LYS A 41 19.57 -1.12 -41.86
CA LYS A 41 18.88 -0.25 -42.82
C LYS A 41 18.13 -1.13 -43.83
N SER A 42 16.86 -0.85 -44.08
CA SER A 42 16.23 -1.22 -45.35
C SER A 42 15.09 -0.27 -45.72
N HIS A 43 14.87 -0.21 -47.03
CA HIS A 43 14.28 0.85 -47.80
C HIS A 43 12.76 0.97 -47.67
N LYS A 44 12.31 2.21 -47.84
CA LYS A 44 10.95 2.59 -48.22
C LYS A 44 10.49 1.81 -49.47
N TYR A 45 9.31 1.22 -49.39
CA TYR A 45 8.40 1.15 -50.54
C TYR A 45 6.98 1.46 -50.06
N LYS A 46 6.49 2.64 -50.45
CA LYS A 46 5.10 3.05 -50.26
C LYS A 46 4.30 2.48 -51.44
N HIS A 47 3.24 1.74 -51.17
CA HIS A 47 2.13 1.62 -52.10
C HIS A 47 0.80 1.64 -51.33
N ASN A 48 -0.10 2.48 -51.85
CA ASN A 48 -1.49 2.67 -51.49
C ASN A 48 -2.28 1.36 -51.44
N VAL A 49 -3.34 1.32 -50.62
CA VAL A 49 -4.74 1.48 -51.04
C VAL A 49 -5.62 1.15 -49.84
N SER A 50 -6.28 2.18 -49.28
CA SER A 50 -7.44 1.99 -48.42
C SER A 50 -8.58 1.40 -49.24
N ARG A 51 -8.97 0.17 -48.92
CA ARG A 51 -10.31 -0.33 -49.24
C ARG A 51 -10.95 -0.84 -47.97
N THR A 52 -11.93 -0.06 -47.54
CA THR A 52 -13.01 -0.45 -46.65
C THR A 52 -13.73 -1.67 -47.21
N PHE A 53 -13.94 -2.69 -46.38
CA PHE A 53 -14.93 -3.72 -46.63
C PHE A 53 -15.99 -3.64 -45.52
N PRO A 54 -17.28 -3.63 -45.86
CA PRO A 54 -18.33 -3.69 -44.86
C PRO A 54 -18.48 -5.11 -44.34
N ASP A 55 -18.87 -5.15 -43.08
CA ASP A 55 -19.39 -6.29 -42.36
C ASP A 55 -20.65 -6.83 -43.07
N ALA A 56 -20.70 -8.14 -43.25
CA ALA A 56 -21.86 -8.84 -43.81
C ALA A 56 -22.06 -10.16 -43.08
N THR A 57 -22.57 -10.06 -41.86
CA THR A 57 -23.41 -11.10 -41.27
C THR A 57 -24.69 -11.28 -42.09
N SER A 58 -25.20 -12.51 -42.10
CA SER A 58 -26.47 -12.96 -42.69
C SER A 58 -26.46 -13.16 -44.20
N LEU A 59 -26.36 -14.43 -44.64
CA LEU A 59 -27.42 -15.07 -45.42
C LEU A 59 -27.26 -16.60 -45.47
N ALA A 60 -28.36 -17.27 -45.13
CA ALA A 60 -28.86 -18.50 -45.72
C ALA A 60 -28.03 -19.80 -45.65
N ARG A 61 -28.40 -20.62 -44.67
CA ARG A 61 -28.62 -22.06 -44.87
C ARG A 61 -29.36 -22.29 -46.20
N THR A 62 -28.69 -22.88 -47.17
CA THR A 62 -29.35 -23.66 -48.22
C THR A 62 -28.65 -25.01 -48.33
N ALA A 63 -29.39 -26.04 -47.93
CA ALA A 63 -29.07 -27.42 -48.22
C ALA A 63 -29.14 -27.60 -49.75
N SER A 64 -27.99 -27.56 -50.42
CA SER A 64 -27.88 -27.86 -51.85
C SER A 64 -27.54 -29.34 -52.03
N ARG A 65 -28.62 -30.11 -51.96
CA ARG A 65 -28.95 -31.30 -52.76
C ARG A 65 -27.96 -31.62 -53.89
N GLU A 66 -27.25 -32.73 -53.73
CA GLU A 66 -27.03 -33.75 -54.76
C GLU A 66 -26.64 -33.25 -56.17
N GLY A 67 -25.40 -32.79 -56.30
CA GLY A 67 -24.74 -32.58 -57.58
C GLY A 67 -24.44 -33.91 -58.27
N ARG A 68 -25.38 -34.32 -59.13
CA ARG A 68 -25.29 -35.42 -60.10
C ARG A 68 -23.89 -35.55 -60.71
N ARG A 69 -23.26 -36.70 -60.50
CA ARG A 69 -22.25 -37.25 -61.41
C ARG A 69 -22.80 -37.19 -62.85
N PRO A 70 -22.02 -36.79 -63.87
CA PRO A 70 -22.33 -37.19 -65.22
C PRO A 70 -22.12 -38.71 -65.27
N SER A 71 -23.23 -39.44 -65.16
CA SER A 71 -23.33 -40.83 -65.58
C SER A 71 -23.15 -40.83 -67.09
N THR A 72 -21.90 -40.91 -67.53
CA THR A 72 -21.57 -41.26 -68.90
C THR A 72 -21.98 -42.71 -69.07
N LYS A 73 -23.21 -42.90 -69.56
CA LYS A 73 -23.69 -44.14 -70.14
C LYS A 73 -22.61 -44.68 -71.07
N VAL A 74 -21.94 -45.73 -70.65
CA VAL A 74 -21.23 -46.62 -71.57
C VAL A 74 -22.29 -47.16 -72.52
N PRO A 75 -22.19 -46.94 -73.85
CA PRO A 75 -23.05 -47.63 -74.78
C PRO A 75 -22.65 -49.10 -74.72
N SER A 76 -23.57 -49.95 -74.28
CA SER A 76 -23.54 -51.38 -74.56
C SER A 76 -23.66 -51.55 -76.07
N VAL A 77 -22.53 -51.55 -76.77
CA VAL A 77 -22.45 -51.99 -78.16
C VAL A 77 -22.43 -53.51 -78.11
N ALA A 78 -23.58 -54.08 -78.43
CA ALA A 78 -23.72 -55.48 -78.79
C ALA A 78 -22.70 -55.83 -79.88
N ALA A 79 -22.16 -57.04 -79.77
CA ALA A 79 -21.37 -57.69 -80.78
C ALA A 79 -22.02 -57.56 -82.18
N PRO A 80 -21.29 -57.14 -83.22
CA PRO A 80 -21.63 -57.50 -84.57
C PRO A 80 -21.13 -58.93 -84.82
N SER A 81 -22.07 -59.76 -85.24
CA SER A 81 -21.86 -61.07 -85.83
C SER A 81 -20.95 -61.00 -87.07
N ASP A 82 -20.36 -62.14 -87.34
CA ASP A 82 -19.69 -62.54 -88.58
C ASP A 82 -20.39 -62.12 -89.88
N ASP A 83 -19.58 -62.20 -90.95
CA ASP A 83 -19.92 -62.22 -92.37
C ASP A 83 -20.07 -60.88 -93.12
N GLU A 84 -18.97 -60.46 -93.78
CA GLU A 84 -18.98 -60.16 -95.23
C GLU A 84 -17.55 -59.89 -95.73
N ALA A 85 -17.09 -60.77 -96.62
CA ALA A 85 -15.82 -60.69 -97.31
C ALA A 85 -15.85 -59.57 -98.37
N GLY A 86 -15.37 -58.38 -98.01
CA GLY A 86 -15.09 -57.29 -98.95
C GLY A 86 -13.66 -57.35 -99.51
N PRO A 87 -13.42 -57.12 -100.83
CA PRO A 87 -12.12 -57.32 -101.46
C PRO A 87 -11.05 -56.36 -100.93
N GLN A 88 -9.86 -56.92 -100.67
CA GLN A 88 -8.62 -56.17 -100.42
C GLN A 88 -8.35 -55.18 -101.55
N ALA A 89 -8.54 -53.89 -101.31
CA ALA A 89 -7.81 -52.86 -102.02
C ALA A 89 -6.39 -52.80 -101.43
N SER A 90 -5.49 -53.61 -101.99
CA SER A 90 -4.06 -53.57 -101.67
C SER A 90 -3.46 -52.24 -102.13
N TYR A 91 -3.57 -51.21 -101.29
CA TYR A 91 -2.82 -49.96 -101.45
C TYR A 91 -1.35 -50.21 -101.05
N SER A 92 -0.63 -50.96 -101.89
CA SER A 92 0.79 -51.28 -101.77
C SER A 92 1.54 -50.60 -102.91
N GLY A 93 1.76 -49.29 -102.76
CA GLY A 93 2.64 -48.50 -103.62
C GLY A 93 3.79 -47.91 -102.82
N PRO A 94 4.92 -47.53 -103.45
CA PRO A 94 6.06 -46.88 -102.79
C PRO A 94 5.70 -45.64 -101.93
N ILE A 95 4.58 -44.99 -102.26
CA ILE A 95 4.02 -43.84 -101.53
C ILE A 95 3.44 -44.27 -100.17
N ALA A 96 2.77 -45.42 -100.08
CA ALA A 96 2.21 -45.95 -98.84
C ALA A 96 3.29 -46.27 -97.81
N THR A 97 4.44 -46.79 -98.26
CA THR A 97 5.58 -47.11 -97.40
C THR A 97 6.29 -45.86 -96.89
N MET A 98 6.34 -44.79 -97.70
CA MET A 98 6.91 -43.50 -97.28
C MET A 98 6.05 -42.80 -96.22
N GLU A 99 4.73 -42.78 -96.43
CA GLU A 99 3.75 -42.27 -95.45
C GLU A 99 3.76 -43.07 -94.15
N PHE A 100 3.86 -44.41 -94.22
CA PHE A 100 3.98 -45.27 -93.05
C PHE A 100 5.24 -44.94 -92.23
N ASN A 101 6.38 -44.74 -92.88
CA ASN A 101 7.63 -44.38 -92.20
C ASN A 101 7.59 -42.95 -91.62
N ARG A 102 6.92 -42.01 -92.29
CA ARG A 102 6.67 -40.66 -91.75
C ARG A 102 5.82 -40.73 -90.48
N MET A 103 4.71 -41.45 -90.54
CA MET A 103 3.81 -41.65 -89.41
C MET A 103 4.49 -42.39 -88.25
N LYS A 104 5.37 -43.35 -88.54
CA LYS A 104 6.19 -44.03 -87.53
C LYS A 104 7.15 -43.06 -86.81
N LYS A 105 7.82 -42.16 -87.57
CA LYS A 105 8.66 -41.11 -86.97
C LYS A 105 7.83 -40.15 -86.11
N GLU A 106 6.64 -39.77 -86.57
CA GLU A 106 5.70 -38.95 -85.79
C GLU A 106 5.23 -39.64 -84.52
N LEU A 107 4.98 -40.96 -84.56
CA LEU A 107 4.68 -41.74 -83.35
C LEU A 107 5.87 -41.80 -82.39
N GLU A 108 7.11 -41.91 -82.89
CA GLU A 108 8.30 -41.88 -82.05
C GLU A 108 8.55 -40.51 -81.41
N THR A 109 8.32 -39.41 -82.14
CA THR A 109 8.43 -38.05 -81.58
C THR A 109 7.32 -37.79 -80.57
N LEU A 110 6.08 -38.19 -80.84
CA LEU A 110 4.97 -38.11 -79.90
C LEU A 110 5.27 -38.92 -78.64
N LYS A 111 5.76 -40.16 -78.76
CA LYS A 111 6.18 -40.97 -77.60
C LYS A 111 7.25 -40.25 -76.76
N LYS A 112 8.27 -39.66 -77.40
CA LYS A 112 9.31 -38.87 -76.69
C LYS A 112 8.68 -37.68 -75.98
N GLN A 113 7.81 -36.92 -76.65
CA GLN A 113 7.07 -35.81 -76.05
C GLN A 113 6.25 -36.28 -74.84
N THR A 114 5.53 -37.41 -74.94
CA THR A 114 4.76 -37.97 -73.82
C THR A 114 5.66 -38.35 -72.64
N THR A 115 6.86 -38.90 -72.88
CA THR A 115 7.80 -39.24 -71.79
C THR A 115 8.36 -37.99 -71.10
N VAL A 116 8.64 -36.92 -71.84
CA VAL A 116 9.08 -35.64 -71.28
C VAL A 116 7.95 -35.00 -70.47
N GLN A 117 6.73 -34.99 -71.03
CA GLN A 117 5.53 -34.51 -70.34
C GLN A 117 5.25 -35.29 -69.06
N LYS A 118 5.43 -36.62 -69.06
CA LYS A 118 5.29 -37.44 -67.86
C LYS A 118 6.27 -37.03 -66.76
N ARG A 119 7.55 -36.82 -67.11
CA ARG A 119 8.57 -36.35 -66.15
C ARG A 119 8.28 -34.94 -65.63
N THR A 120 7.75 -34.04 -66.46
CA THR A 120 7.36 -32.70 -65.99
C THR A 120 6.14 -32.74 -65.08
N ILE A 121 5.15 -33.58 -65.38
CA ILE A 121 3.97 -33.80 -64.53
C ILE A 121 4.41 -34.36 -63.17
N GLU A 122 5.33 -35.32 -63.15
CA GLU A 122 5.87 -35.91 -61.91
C GLU A 122 6.61 -34.86 -61.05
N LYS A 123 7.43 -34.00 -61.68
CA LYS A 123 8.07 -32.87 -60.98
C LYS A 123 7.05 -31.90 -60.41
N GLN A 124 6.04 -31.52 -61.20
CA GLN A 124 4.97 -30.63 -60.75
C GLN A 124 4.17 -31.25 -59.60
N ALA A 125 3.87 -32.55 -59.65
CA ALA A 125 3.19 -33.27 -58.57
C ALA A 125 4.01 -33.24 -57.27
N ASN A 126 5.32 -33.44 -57.35
CA ASN A 126 6.20 -33.33 -56.17
C ASN A 126 6.24 -31.91 -55.61
N THR A 127 6.27 -30.88 -56.46
CA THR A 127 6.20 -29.49 -56.00
C THR A 127 4.86 -29.16 -55.34
N ILE A 128 3.75 -29.64 -55.90
CA ILE A 128 2.41 -29.46 -55.32
C ILE A 128 2.34 -30.09 -53.93
N MET A 129 2.79 -31.33 -53.76
CA MET A 129 2.82 -31.99 -52.45
C MET A 129 3.69 -31.24 -51.43
N SER A 130 4.82 -30.66 -51.84
CA SER A 130 5.66 -29.83 -50.96
C SER A 130 4.91 -28.59 -50.48
N LEU A 131 4.25 -27.87 -51.40
CA LEU A 131 3.50 -26.66 -51.08
C LEU A 131 2.27 -26.94 -50.20
N GLU A 132 1.60 -28.07 -50.41
CA GLU A 132 0.50 -28.52 -49.54
C GLU A 132 0.96 -28.75 -48.10
N ASN A 133 2.12 -29.40 -47.92
CA ASN A 133 2.71 -29.59 -46.59
C ASN A 133 3.12 -28.26 -45.93
N ASP A 134 3.70 -27.33 -46.70
CA ASP A 134 4.06 -26.00 -46.19
C ASP A 134 2.81 -25.21 -45.76
N LEU A 135 1.73 -25.25 -46.56
CA LEU A 135 0.46 -24.60 -46.21
C LEU A 135 -0.15 -25.20 -44.93
N LEU A 136 -0.08 -26.51 -44.74
CA LEU A 136 -0.55 -27.15 -43.50
C LEU A 136 0.29 -26.73 -42.29
N SER A 137 1.61 -26.67 -42.44
CA SER A 137 2.52 -26.21 -41.39
C SER A 137 2.30 -24.73 -41.03
N MET A 138 2.13 -23.86 -42.04
CA MET A 138 1.77 -22.46 -41.85
C MET A 138 0.42 -22.30 -41.16
N HIS A 139 -0.58 -23.10 -41.53
CA HIS A 139 -1.90 -23.06 -40.89
C HIS A 139 -1.83 -23.53 -39.43
N GLN A 140 -1.03 -24.55 -39.12
CA GLN A 140 -0.82 -25.03 -37.76
C GLN A 140 -0.14 -23.97 -36.89
N THR A 141 0.94 -23.36 -37.37
CA THR A 141 1.65 -22.28 -36.67
C THR A 141 0.78 -21.04 -36.50
N GLN A 142 -0.02 -20.66 -37.50
CA GLN A 142 -0.97 -19.56 -37.39
C GLN A 142 -2.02 -19.83 -36.30
N LYS A 143 -2.55 -21.06 -36.23
CA LYS A 143 -3.49 -21.46 -35.18
C LYS A 143 -2.86 -21.38 -33.78
N GLU A 144 -1.60 -21.80 -33.65
CA GLU A 144 -0.86 -21.71 -32.40
C GLU A 144 -0.61 -20.25 -31.98
N GLN A 145 -0.14 -19.40 -32.90
CA GLN A 145 0.03 -17.97 -32.66
C GLN A 145 -1.27 -17.29 -32.26
N GLN A 146 -2.39 -17.64 -32.92
CA GLN A 146 -3.71 -17.11 -32.56
C GLN A 146 -4.08 -17.48 -31.12
N SER A 147 -3.84 -18.74 -30.72
CA SER A 147 -4.10 -19.18 -29.34
C SER A 147 -3.23 -18.46 -28.30
N GLN A 148 -1.96 -18.18 -28.62
CA GLN A 148 -1.07 -17.41 -27.74
C GLN A 148 -1.51 -15.94 -27.63
N MET A 149 -1.93 -15.33 -28.74
CA MET A 149 -2.46 -13.97 -28.75
C MET A 149 -3.74 -13.85 -27.92
N ASP A 150 -4.66 -14.82 -28.02
CA ASP A 150 -5.90 -14.84 -27.25
C ASP A 150 -5.64 -15.03 -25.75
N ALA A 151 -4.64 -15.84 -25.38
CA ALA A 151 -4.19 -16.00 -24.00
C ALA A 151 -3.59 -14.70 -23.44
N LEU A 152 -2.69 -14.04 -24.18
CA LEU A 152 -2.10 -12.76 -23.78
C LEU A 152 -3.16 -11.67 -23.64
N LYS A 153 -4.14 -11.62 -24.55
CA LYS A 153 -5.25 -10.66 -24.50
C LYS A 153 -6.11 -10.87 -23.25
N THR A 154 -6.36 -12.13 -22.88
CA THR A 154 -7.12 -12.47 -21.66
C THR A 154 -6.36 -12.04 -20.41
N LYS A 155 -5.04 -12.29 -20.35
CA LYS A 155 -4.20 -11.87 -19.23
C LYS A 155 -4.08 -10.34 -19.12
N SER A 156 -3.95 -9.64 -20.26
CA SER A 156 -3.97 -8.17 -20.30
C SER A 156 -5.27 -7.63 -19.70
N ARG A 157 -6.42 -8.18 -20.12
CA ARG A 157 -7.73 -7.77 -19.59
C ARG A 157 -7.85 -7.97 -18.09
N GLN A 158 -7.33 -9.08 -17.56
CA GLN A 158 -7.30 -9.35 -16.12
C GLN A 158 -6.41 -8.34 -15.36
N SER A 159 -5.27 -7.97 -15.95
CA SER A 159 -4.38 -6.95 -15.39
C SER A 159 -5.05 -5.58 -15.36
N ASP A 160 -5.76 -5.20 -16.43
CA ASP A 160 -6.48 -3.93 -16.54
C ASP A 160 -7.62 -3.85 -15.50
N GLU A 161 -8.34 -4.95 -15.29
CA GLU A 161 -9.40 -5.07 -14.28
C GLU A 161 -8.84 -4.92 -12.85
N LEU A 162 -7.72 -5.59 -12.55
CA LEU A 162 -7.04 -5.45 -11.27
C LEU A 162 -6.54 -4.02 -11.03
N ALA A 163 -5.92 -3.39 -12.03
CA ALA A 163 -5.44 -2.01 -11.94
C ALA A 163 -6.60 -1.04 -11.68
N SER A 164 -7.74 -1.23 -12.36
CA SER A 164 -8.95 -0.43 -12.15
C SER A 164 -9.53 -0.59 -10.74
N ASN A 165 -9.50 -1.80 -10.17
CA ASN A 165 -9.97 -2.05 -8.82
C ASN A 165 -9.09 -1.37 -7.75
N ILE A 166 -7.77 -1.43 -7.93
CA ILE A 166 -6.81 -0.75 -7.04
C ILE A 166 -6.97 0.76 -7.15
N GLU A 167 -7.17 1.30 -8.35
CA GLU A 167 -7.39 2.73 -8.51
C GLU A 167 -8.70 3.18 -7.86
N GLY A 168 -9.76 2.37 -7.95
CA GLY A 168 -11.02 2.62 -7.26
C GLY A 168 -10.88 2.68 -5.73
N SER A 169 -9.95 1.91 -5.13
CA SER A 169 -9.67 1.99 -3.69
C SER A 169 -8.77 3.17 -3.29
N LEU A 170 -8.09 3.79 -4.25
CA LEU A 170 -7.22 4.96 -4.06
C LEU A 170 -7.91 6.27 -4.43
N GLN A 171 -9.23 6.35 -4.25
CA GLN A 171 -10.02 7.56 -4.45
C GLN A 171 -10.17 8.35 -3.15
N CYS A 172 -9.92 9.66 -3.24
CA CYS A 172 -10.23 10.60 -2.18
C CYS A 172 -11.74 10.74 -2.07
N GLN A 173 -12.33 10.52 -0.91
CA GLN A 173 -13.79 10.58 -0.84
C GLN A 173 -14.37 12.00 -0.74
N ILE A 174 -13.52 13.05 -0.67
CA ILE A 174 -14.00 14.44 -0.79
C ILE A 174 -14.20 14.78 -2.27
N CYS A 175 -13.15 14.65 -3.08
CA CYS A 175 -13.21 15.00 -4.51
C CYS A 175 -13.64 13.84 -5.41
N ILE A 176 -13.74 12.61 -4.90
CA ILE A 176 -14.05 11.37 -5.62
C ILE A 176 -13.02 10.99 -6.71
N ASP A 177 -11.98 11.81 -6.88
CA ASP A 177 -10.86 11.55 -7.78
C ASP A 177 -9.77 10.70 -7.12
N THR A 178 -8.88 10.13 -7.94
CA THR A 178 -7.64 9.49 -7.50
C THR A 178 -6.84 10.42 -6.60
N LEU A 179 -6.38 9.91 -5.45
CA LEU A 179 -5.66 10.68 -4.42
C LEU A 179 -4.50 11.50 -5.02
N THR A 180 -4.45 12.80 -4.72
CA THR A 180 -3.36 13.70 -5.10
C THR A 180 -2.68 14.24 -3.86
N LYS A 181 -1.37 13.95 -3.70
CA LYS A 181 -0.62 14.19 -2.45
C LYS A 181 -1.40 13.66 -1.22
N PRO A 182 -1.44 12.32 -1.02
CA PRO A 182 -2.23 11.71 0.05
C PRO A 182 -1.63 12.00 1.43
N PHE A 183 -2.47 12.42 2.37
CA PHE A 183 -2.13 12.61 3.78
C PHE A 183 -3.08 11.79 4.67
N ALA A 184 -2.54 11.19 5.72
CA ALA A 184 -3.29 10.45 6.73
C ALA A 184 -3.63 11.34 7.93
N LEU A 185 -4.81 11.14 8.49
CA LEU A 185 -5.28 11.80 9.71
C LEU A 185 -5.00 10.94 10.94
N TYR A 186 -4.46 11.52 12.01
CA TYR A 186 -4.30 10.87 13.32
C TYR A 186 -5.41 11.31 14.28
N PRO A 187 -6.02 10.42 15.09
CA PRO A 187 -5.73 8.98 15.23
C PRO A 187 -6.51 8.05 14.28
N CYS A 188 -7.42 8.56 13.45
CA CYS A 188 -8.39 7.71 12.75
C CYS A 188 -7.88 7.02 11.46
N GLY A 189 -6.69 7.36 10.97
CA GLY A 189 -6.04 6.74 9.81
C GLY A 189 -6.64 7.06 8.44
N HIS A 190 -7.68 7.90 8.34
CA HIS A 190 -8.31 8.19 7.06
C HIS A 190 -7.39 9.00 6.15
N VAL A 191 -7.36 8.65 4.86
CA VAL A 191 -6.45 9.24 3.86
C VAL A 191 -7.21 10.08 2.86
N LEU A 192 -6.76 11.32 2.65
CA LEU A 192 -7.36 12.28 1.71
C LEU A 192 -6.29 13.06 0.95
N CYS A 193 -6.69 13.77 -0.10
CA CYS A 193 -5.83 14.73 -0.79
C CYS A 193 -5.47 15.89 0.14
N GLN A 194 -4.23 16.37 0.06
CA GLN A 194 -3.76 17.56 0.77
C GLN A 194 -4.72 18.76 0.62
N GLY A 195 -5.07 19.12 -0.62
CA GLY A 195 -5.94 20.26 -0.89
C GLY A 195 -7.34 20.09 -0.30
N CYS A 196 -7.92 18.90 -0.39
CA CYS A 196 -9.23 18.61 0.19
C CYS A 196 -9.25 18.75 1.71
N LEU A 197 -8.17 18.33 2.38
CA LEU A 197 -8.02 18.50 3.83
C LEU A 197 -7.84 19.97 4.23
N GLN A 198 -7.01 20.72 3.49
CA GLN A 198 -6.82 22.15 3.72
C GLN A 198 -8.15 22.91 3.62
N ASP A 199 -8.92 22.66 2.56
CA ASP A 199 -10.24 23.27 2.37
C ASP A 199 -11.21 22.90 3.49
N TRP A 200 -11.23 21.63 3.91
CA TRP A 200 -12.07 21.17 5.00
C TRP A 200 -11.73 21.85 6.34
N PHE A 201 -10.46 21.92 6.71
CA PHE A 201 -10.03 22.49 7.99
C PHE A 201 -10.11 24.02 8.05
N ARG A 202 -9.98 24.71 6.92
CA ARG A 202 -10.21 26.16 6.83
C ARG A 202 -11.69 26.52 7.01
N ASN A 203 -12.59 25.61 6.65
CA ASN A 203 -14.05 25.76 6.81
C ASN A 203 -14.59 25.11 8.10
N ALA A 204 -13.72 24.76 9.05
CA ALA A 204 -14.17 24.16 10.32
C ALA A 204 -15.10 25.13 11.09
N PRO A 205 -16.25 24.65 11.59
CA PRO A 205 -17.24 25.48 12.27
C PRO A 205 -16.66 26.10 13.55
N VAL A 206 -17.10 27.32 13.85
CA VAL A 206 -16.81 28.00 15.13
C VAL A 206 -17.70 27.37 16.21
N PRO A 207 -17.19 27.11 17.43
CA PRO A 207 -18.00 26.61 18.54
C PRO A 207 -19.24 27.49 18.78
N GLN A 208 -20.37 26.84 19.08
CA GLN A 208 -21.67 27.52 19.17
C GLN A 208 -21.76 28.48 20.38
N ASP A 209 -21.01 28.18 21.43
CA ASP A 209 -20.98 28.92 22.70
C ASP A 209 -20.15 30.22 22.63
N GLU A 210 -19.51 30.49 21.48
CA GLU A 210 -18.61 31.64 21.29
C GLU A 210 -19.14 32.65 20.25
N MET A 211 -20.37 32.46 19.76
CA MET A 211 -21.00 33.41 18.82
C MET A 211 -21.31 34.79 19.42
N GLU A 212 -21.11 34.97 20.73
CA GLU A 212 -21.25 36.25 21.45
C GLU A 212 -19.93 37.01 21.62
N MET A 213 -18.77 36.45 21.21
CA MET A 213 -17.51 37.21 21.21
C MET A 213 -17.34 38.03 19.92
N ASP A 214 -16.94 39.29 20.07
CA ASP A 214 -16.78 40.25 18.95
C ASP A 214 -15.67 39.85 17.95
N GLU A 215 -14.77 38.93 18.30
CA GLU A 215 -13.65 38.51 17.45
C GLU A 215 -13.60 36.98 17.24
N PRO A 216 -13.68 36.48 16.00
CA PRO A 216 -13.69 35.05 15.73
C PRO A 216 -12.32 34.43 16.01
N LEU A 217 -12.32 33.31 16.77
CA LEU A 217 -11.08 32.60 17.11
C LEU A 217 -10.19 32.35 15.87
N PRO A 218 -8.86 32.52 16.02
CA PRO A 218 -7.87 32.14 15.01
C PRO A 218 -8.07 30.71 14.51
N LEU A 219 -7.83 30.48 13.21
CA LEU A 219 -8.03 29.17 12.59
C LEU A 219 -7.27 28.03 13.28
N ILE A 220 -6.11 28.33 13.86
CA ILE A 220 -5.25 27.40 14.60
C ILE A 220 -5.95 26.81 15.83
N LEU A 221 -6.76 27.61 16.53
CA LEU A 221 -7.45 27.20 17.76
C LEU A 221 -8.79 26.50 17.49
N ARG A 222 -9.30 26.55 16.25
CA ARG A 222 -10.59 25.93 15.91
C ARG A 222 -10.46 24.41 15.86
N LYS A 223 -11.36 23.72 16.55
CA LYS A 223 -11.48 22.25 16.54
C LYS A 223 -11.52 21.68 15.12
N LYS A 224 -10.58 20.82 14.79
CA LYS A 224 -10.52 20.11 13.50
C LYS A 224 -11.11 18.71 13.66
N THR A 225 -11.89 18.28 12.67
CA THR A 225 -12.53 16.95 12.69
C THR A 225 -12.33 16.24 11.36
N CYS A 226 -12.26 14.91 11.40
CA CYS A 226 -12.19 14.09 10.19
C CYS A 226 -13.48 14.22 9.35
N PRO A 227 -13.41 14.44 8.03
CA PRO A 227 -14.58 14.46 7.14
C PRO A 227 -15.42 13.17 7.15
N PHE A 228 -14.82 12.04 7.54
CA PHE A 228 -15.46 10.72 7.50
C PHE A 228 -16.07 10.30 8.82
N CYS A 229 -15.21 10.16 9.83
CA CYS A 229 -15.57 9.60 11.12
C CYS A 229 -15.79 10.68 12.18
N ARG A 230 -15.55 11.96 11.85
CA ARG A 230 -15.66 13.11 12.76
C ARG A 230 -14.73 13.06 13.97
N THR A 231 -13.81 12.10 14.05
CA THR A 231 -12.73 12.06 15.04
C THR A 231 -12.00 13.39 15.07
N VAL A 232 -11.70 13.88 16.27
CA VAL A 232 -10.97 15.13 16.48
C VAL A 232 -9.52 14.94 16.03
N ILE A 233 -9.02 15.88 15.25
CA ILE A 233 -7.65 15.86 14.71
C ILE A 233 -6.86 16.93 15.44
N ARG A 234 -5.98 16.51 16.35
CA ARG A 234 -5.14 17.41 17.16
C ARG A 234 -3.83 17.75 16.45
N SER A 235 -3.26 16.81 15.72
CA SER A 235 -1.96 16.94 15.05
C SER A 235 -2.06 17.17 13.55
N ARG A 236 -0.97 17.68 12.96
CA ARG A 236 -0.82 17.90 11.53
C ARG A 236 -0.93 16.58 10.76
N PRO A 237 -1.66 16.53 9.62
CA PRO A 237 -1.75 15.32 8.81
C PRO A 237 -0.38 14.86 8.31
N LEU A 238 -0.15 13.54 8.26
CA LEU A 238 1.12 12.94 7.85
C LEU A 238 1.14 12.56 6.36
N PRO A 239 2.18 12.92 5.59
CA PRO A 239 2.28 12.55 4.17
C PRO A 239 2.52 11.04 3.99
N LEU A 240 1.70 10.39 3.17
CA LEU A 240 1.87 8.98 2.84
C LEU A 240 2.69 8.79 1.55
N PHE A 241 4.01 8.86 1.66
CA PHE A 241 4.93 8.74 0.52
C PHE A 241 4.81 7.41 -0.24
N VAL A 242 4.52 6.31 0.46
CA VAL A 242 4.32 4.98 -0.17
C VAL A 242 3.12 5.00 -1.12
N LEU A 243 2.00 5.61 -0.72
CA LEU A 243 0.84 5.76 -1.59
C LEU A 243 1.14 6.65 -2.79
N LYS A 244 1.94 7.71 -2.61
CA LYS A 244 2.40 8.54 -3.73
C LYS A 244 3.17 7.72 -4.77
N SER A 245 4.04 6.82 -4.34
CA SER A 245 4.78 5.92 -5.25
C SER A 245 3.84 4.94 -5.98
N LEU A 246 2.88 4.33 -5.27
CA LEU A 246 1.89 3.43 -5.88
C LEU A 246 1.02 4.13 -6.93
N LEU A 247 0.56 5.34 -6.63
CA LEU A 247 -0.19 6.18 -7.54
C LEU A 247 0.61 6.54 -8.80
N SER A 248 1.92 6.81 -8.64
CA SER A 248 2.81 7.06 -9.77
C SER A 248 2.94 5.82 -10.67
N ILE A 249 3.09 4.63 -10.09
CA ILE A 249 3.16 3.37 -10.85
C ILE A 249 1.86 3.14 -11.62
N LEU A 250 0.70 3.31 -10.99
CA LEU A 250 -0.60 3.16 -11.65
C LEU A 250 -0.80 4.18 -12.78
N ALA A 251 -0.35 5.43 -12.60
CA ALA A 251 -0.39 6.43 -13.65
C ALA A 251 0.49 6.04 -14.85
N THR A 252 1.66 5.42 -14.63
CA THR A 252 2.53 4.93 -15.73
C THR A 252 1.99 3.69 -16.42
N ALA A 253 1.23 2.85 -15.72
CA ALA A 253 0.63 1.65 -16.28
C ALA A 253 -0.51 1.96 -17.27
N ARG A 254 -1.06 3.18 -17.25
CA ARG A 254 -2.09 3.59 -18.21
C ARG A 254 -1.50 3.95 -19.58
N PRO A 255 -2.17 3.55 -20.68
CA PRO A 255 -1.92 4.16 -21.98
C PRO A 255 -2.32 5.64 -21.90
N LYS A 256 -1.35 6.55 -22.03
CA LYS A 256 -1.54 8.00 -21.98
C LYS A 256 -2.64 8.42 -22.97
N SER A 257 -3.84 8.68 -22.48
CA SER A 257 -4.87 9.34 -23.27
C SER A 257 -4.52 10.84 -23.38
N ALA A 258 -4.80 11.44 -24.53
CA ALA A 258 -4.37 12.81 -24.86
C ALA A 258 -4.90 13.91 -23.92
N THR A 259 -5.82 13.59 -23.00
CA THR A 259 -6.44 14.53 -22.07
C THR A 259 -5.64 14.72 -20.77
N ASP A 260 -4.63 13.88 -20.49
CA ASP A 260 -3.93 13.85 -19.20
C ASP A 260 -2.63 14.70 -19.15
N VAL A 261 -2.35 15.47 -20.22
CA VAL A 261 -1.09 16.24 -20.38
C VAL A 261 -1.14 17.62 -19.71
N LEU A 262 -2.23 17.99 -19.03
CA LEU A 262 -2.42 19.36 -18.51
C LEU A 262 -2.28 19.55 -16.99
N ARG A 263 -1.99 18.51 -16.20
CA ARG A 263 -1.58 18.72 -14.80
C ARG A 263 -0.07 18.65 -14.64
N LEU A 264 0.60 19.66 -15.19
CA LEU A 264 1.93 20.05 -14.72
C LEU A 264 1.81 20.34 -13.22
N SER A 265 2.55 19.60 -12.40
CA SER A 265 2.70 19.87 -10.97
C SER A 265 3.05 21.35 -10.80
N PRO A 266 2.32 22.11 -9.96
CA PRO A 266 2.74 23.43 -9.56
C PRO A 266 4.17 23.37 -8.98
N PRO A 267 4.95 24.47 -9.05
CA PRO A 267 6.23 24.56 -8.35
C PRO A 267 6.07 24.09 -6.89
N PRO A 268 7.09 23.47 -6.28
CA PRO A 268 7.04 23.16 -4.87
C PRO A 268 6.83 24.48 -4.13
N ASP A 269 5.63 24.65 -3.60
CA ASP A 269 5.33 25.68 -2.62
C ASP A 269 6.24 25.36 -1.43
N LEU A 270 7.29 26.17 -1.25
CA LEU A 270 8.35 25.93 -0.26
C LEU A 270 7.85 26.14 1.18
N GLY A 271 6.61 26.61 1.35
CA GLY A 271 5.98 26.80 2.64
C GLY A 271 5.35 25.53 3.21
N ASP A 272 5.25 25.49 4.54
CA ASP A 272 4.49 24.48 5.26
C ASP A 272 3.00 24.53 4.83
N PRO A 273 2.46 23.46 4.22
CA PRO A 273 1.08 23.44 3.76
C PRO A 273 0.05 23.51 4.90
N TRP A 274 0.48 23.29 6.14
CA TRP A 274 -0.37 23.32 7.33
C TRP A 274 -0.21 24.59 8.17
N ALA A 275 0.60 25.54 7.70
CA ALA A 275 0.71 26.86 8.31
C ALA A 275 -0.66 27.51 8.47
N GLU A 276 -0.89 28.17 9.61
CA GLU A 276 -2.14 28.83 10.01
C GLU A 276 -3.34 27.90 10.25
N ILE A 277 -3.24 26.59 9.96
CA ILE A 277 -4.30 25.60 10.23
C ILE A 277 -4.02 24.85 11.52
N PHE A 278 -2.75 24.51 11.76
CA PHE A 278 -2.27 23.83 12.95
C PHE A 278 -1.14 24.65 13.59
N PRO A 279 -0.91 24.52 14.91
CA PRO A 279 0.23 25.16 15.58
C PRO A 279 1.53 24.86 14.81
N GLN A 280 2.40 25.87 14.69
CA GLN A 280 3.75 25.64 14.18
C GLN A 280 4.48 24.80 15.22
N LEU A 281 5.12 23.72 14.78
CA LEU A 281 6.12 23.07 15.60
C LEU A 281 7.21 24.13 15.77
N GLN A 282 7.35 24.71 16.97
CA GLN A 282 8.49 25.55 17.26
C GLN A 282 9.71 24.65 17.06
N CYS A 283 10.50 24.93 16.01
CA CYS A 283 11.87 24.46 15.99
C CYS A 283 12.64 25.46 16.84
N ASP A 284 13.13 25.05 17.99
CA ASP A 284 13.93 25.90 18.89
C ASP A 284 15.34 26.21 18.33
N SER A 285 15.45 26.35 17.01
CA SER A 285 16.67 26.75 16.31
C SER A 285 16.70 28.27 16.07
N GLU A 286 16.49 29.05 17.13
CA GLU A 286 16.94 30.44 17.19
C GLU A 286 17.68 30.67 18.53
N SER A 287 18.60 29.78 18.88
CA SER A 287 19.76 30.19 19.66
C SER A 287 20.62 31.07 18.74
N GLY A 288 20.40 32.38 18.81
CA GLY A 288 21.25 33.38 18.18
C GLY A 288 22.66 33.33 18.78
N ALA A 289 23.49 32.43 18.26
CA ALA A 289 24.93 32.51 18.40
C ALA A 289 25.44 33.34 17.22
N GLU A 290 25.96 34.52 17.56
CA GLU A 290 26.56 35.45 16.62
C GLU A 290 27.68 34.76 15.83
N ASP A 291 27.60 34.94 14.52
CA ASP A 291 28.45 34.36 13.49
C ASP A 291 29.85 35.01 13.54
N ASP A 292 30.77 34.41 14.32
CA ASP A 292 32.19 34.71 14.28
C ASP A 292 32.92 33.77 13.30
N ASP A 293 33.17 34.33 12.12
CA ASP A 293 34.07 33.89 11.04
C ASP A 293 35.30 33.07 11.49
N TYR A 294 35.27 31.75 11.29
CA TYR A 294 36.47 30.92 11.18
C TYR A 294 36.34 29.89 10.04
N SER A 295 36.60 30.38 8.83
CA SER A 295 37.07 29.56 7.72
C SER A 295 38.48 29.02 8.01
N ASP A 296 38.60 27.75 8.41
CA ASP A 296 39.76 26.94 8.00
C ASP A 296 39.40 25.46 7.82
N GLY A 297 39.84 24.90 6.70
CA GLY A 297 39.45 23.59 6.23
C GLY A 297 40.11 22.47 7.02
N TRP A 298 39.30 21.54 7.53
CA TRP A 298 39.83 20.31 8.11
C TRP A 298 39.81 19.18 7.06
N PRO A 299 40.97 18.56 6.78
CA PRO A 299 41.11 17.55 5.75
C PRO A 299 40.27 16.31 6.03
N LEU A 300 39.54 15.91 5.00
CA LEU A 300 39.09 14.56 4.70
C LEU A 300 40.28 13.59 4.79
N ASP A 301 40.52 13.00 5.97
CA ASP A 301 41.17 11.71 6.22
C ASP A 301 41.29 11.48 7.73
N VAL A 302 40.19 11.13 8.39
CA VAL A 302 40.23 10.47 9.70
C VAL A 302 39.64 9.08 9.52
N MET A 303 40.52 8.12 9.72
CA MET A 303 40.26 6.70 9.67
C MET A 303 39.23 6.33 10.74
N TYR A 304 38.35 5.39 10.39
CA TYR A 304 37.53 4.63 11.31
C TYR A 304 38.45 3.93 12.33
N ASP A 305 38.54 4.45 13.55
CA ASP A 305 38.86 3.64 14.74
C ASP A 305 37.51 3.22 15.35
N ASP A 306 37.39 1.93 15.56
CA ASP A 306 36.18 1.13 15.82
C ASP A 306 36.18 0.77 17.31
N ASP A 307 36.15 1.79 18.20
CA ASP A 307 36.37 1.61 19.65
C ASP A 307 35.73 2.72 20.52
N ASP A 308 34.54 3.21 20.17
CA ASP A 308 33.74 4.12 21.04
C ASP A 308 32.41 3.42 21.41
N GLU A 309 32.48 2.46 22.34
CA GLU A 309 31.31 1.78 22.95
C GLU A 309 30.84 2.43 24.27
N ASP A 310 31.40 3.58 24.69
CA ASP A 310 31.17 4.12 26.05
C ASP A 310 30.64 5.57 26.11
N GLU A 311 30.02 6.12 25.05
CA GLU A 311 29.54 7.53 25.04
C GLU A 311 28.07 7.72 25.45
N ASP A 312 27.32 6.65 25.74
CA ASP A 312 25.87 6.73 26.04
C ASP A 312 25.54 6.93 27.53
N GLU A 313 26.53 6.92 28.44
CA GLU A 313 26.28 6.91 29.90
C GLU A 313 26.10 8.30 30.53
N GLU A 314 26.42 9.40 29.84
CA GLU A 314 26.33 10.77 30.40
C GLU A 314 24.92 11.38 30.36
N VAL A 315 23.96 10.78 29.65
CA VAL A 315 22.67 11.44 29.33
C VAL A 315 21.61 11.29 30.45
N LEU A 316 21.86 10.47 31.47
CA LEU A 316 20.88 10.13 32.53
C LEU A 316 21.12 10.86 33.87
N GLN A 317 22.06 11.80 33.92
CA GLN A 317 22.53 12.43 35.17
C GLN A 317 21.51 13.33 35.89
N GLY A 318 20.38 13.67 35.26
CA GLY A 318 19.39 14.59 35.83
C GLY A 318 18.50 14.00 36.93
N TYR A 319 18.31 12.67 36.95
CA TYR A 319 17.37 11.99 37.86
C TYR A 319 18.04 11.09 38.88
N ASP A 320 19.36 10.88 38.75
CA ASP A 320 20.13 10.08 39.68
C ASP A 320 20.38 10.85 40.98
N ASN A 321 19.48 10.68 41.94
CA ASN A 321 19.69 11.18 43.27
C ASN A 321 20.63 10.24 44.03
N THR A 322 21.94 10.39 43.81
CA THR A 322 23.01 9.64 44.50
C THR A 322 22.84 9.53 46.02
N SER A 323 22.10 10.45 46.65
CA SER A 323 21.77 10.36 48.07
C SER A 323 20.89 9.15 48.43
N ASP A 324 20.11 8.60 47.49
CA ASP A 324 19.28 7.41 47.68
C ASP A 324 20.12 6.13 47.77
N ASP A 325 21.32 6.10 47.19
CA ASP A 325 22.21 4.94 47.22
C ASP A 325 22.84 4.74 48.61
N GLU A 326 23.01 5.82 49.36
CA GLU A 326 23.53 5.80 50.73
C GLU A 326 22.43 5.56 51.79
N TYR A 327 21.16 5.46 51.38
CA TYR A 327 20.05 5.31 52.32
C TYR A 327 19.92 3.87 52.85
N GLU A 328 20.34 3.66 54.11
CA GLU A 328 20.22 2.38 54.81
C GLU A 328 18.85 2.15 55.49
N GLY A 329 17.89 3.06 55.32
CA GLY A 329 16.59 2.99 55.98
C GLY A 329 15.56 2.10 55.28
N GLU A 330 14.33 2.11 55.77
CA GLU A 330 13.24 1.30 55.21
C GLU A 330 12.51 2.06 54.08
N TRP A 331 12.26 1.36 52.97
CA TRP A 331 11.42 1.81 51.86
C TRP A 331 9.97 1.37 52.10
N VAL A 332 9.03 2.30 51.97
CA VAL A 332 7.61 2.11 52.26
C VAL A 332 6.75 2.54 51.08
N MET A 333 5.52 2.05 51.01
CA MET A 333 4.56 2.50 50.00
C MET A 333 4.27 4.00 50.16
N PRO A 334 4.23 4.78 49.08
CA PRO A 334 3.85 6.18 49.15
C PRO A 334 2.42 6.34 49.67
N GLY A 335 2.19 7.41 50.40
CA GLY A 335 0.87 7.83 50.85
C GLY A 335 0.28 8.90 49.94
N TRP A 336 -1.00 9.20 50.12
CA TRP A 336 -1.63 10.31 49.42
C TRP A 336 -0.96 11.64 49.77
N GLU A 337 -0.71 12.46 48.75
CA GLU A 337 -0.15 13.81 48.89
C GLU A 337 -0.99 14.83 48.11
N PRO A 338 -1.10 16.08 48.60
CA PRO A 338 -1.73 17.16 47.84
C PRO A 338 -0.91 17.49 46.58
N PRO A 339 -1.52 18.09 45.54
CA PRO A 339 -0.79 18.46 44.32
C PRO A 339 0.38 19.41 44.62
N ALA A 340 1.55 19.10 44.07
CA ALA A 340 2.78 19.88 44.25
C ALA A 340 2.65 21.32 43.73
N HIS A 341 2.02 21.50 42.56
CA HIS A 341 1.82 22.82 41.95
C HIS A 341 0.44 23.39 42.27
N ARG A 342 0.42 24.35 43.20
CA ARG A 342 -0.79 25.10 43.56
C ARG A 342 -0.95 26.33 42.65
N ALA A 343 -1.37 26.12 41.40
CA ALA A 343 -1.76 27.22 40.52
C ALA A 343 -3.15 27.74 40.90
N ALA A 344 -3.31 29.06 41.05
CA ALA A 344 -4.62 29.67 41.33
C ALA A 344 -5.58 29.53 40.12
N THR A 345 -5.04 29.51 38.91
CA THR A 345 -5.79 29.31 37.67
C THR A 345 -5.58 27.88 37.13
N PRO A 346 -6.59 27.26 36.49
CA PRO A 346 -6.39 26.01 35.75
C PRO A 346 -5.29 26.16 34.70
N LEU A 347 -4.38 25.18 34.64
CA LEU A 347 -3.33 25.04 33.63
C LEU A 347 -3.87 24.46 32.32
N ASP A 348 -4.93 23.63 32.41
CA ASP A 348 -5.63 23.05 31.27
C ASP A 348 -7.15 23.19 31.44
N PRO A 349 -7.92 23.41 30.35
CA PRO A 349 -9.39 23.46 30.42
C PRO A 349 -10.05 22.11 30.74
N GLU A 350 -9.36 20.98 30.48
CA GLU A 350 -9.82 19.64 30.84
C GLU A 350 -9.40 19.33 32.30
N PRO A 351 -10.36 19.15 33.24
CA PRO A 351 -10.04 19.02 34.65
C PRO A 351 -9.21 17.77 34.98
N ALA A 352 -9.36 16.70 34.19
CA ALA A 352 -8.55 15.49 34.35
C ALA A 352 -7.06 15.77 34.04
N THR A 353 -6.79 16.48 32.95
CA THR A 353 -5.44 16.89 32.54
C THR A 353 -4.86 17.89 33.53
N ASP A 354 -5.64 18.89 33.97
CA ASP A 354 -5.21 19.88 34.97
C ASP A 354 -4.75 19.22 36.28
N MET A 355 -5.47 18.19 36.75
CA MET A 355 -5.07 17.42 37.94
C MET A 355 -3.71 16.73 37.76
N LEU A 356 -3.43 16.17 36.58
CA LEU A 356 -2.17 15.50 36.28
C LEU A 356 -1.00 16.50 36.23
N LEU A 357 -1.20 17.64 35.55
CA LEU A 357 -0.20 18.70 35.43
C LEU A 357 0.17 19.29 36.80
N ARG A 358 -0.83 19.50 37.67
CA ARG A 358 -0.60 20.00 39.03
C ARG A 358 0.21 19.05 39.91
N ARG A 359 0.26 17.77 39.56
CA ARG A 359 1.03 16.72 40.23
C ARG A 359 2.40 16.48 39.58
N GLY A 360 2.78 17.33 38.65
CA GLY A 360 4.09 17.35 38.02
C GLY A 360 4.21 16.53 36.74
N ALA A 361 3.13 15.89 36.26
CA ALA A 361 3.17 15.24 34.94
C ALA A 361 3.25 16.28 33.81
N THR A 362 3.97 15.97 32.74
CA THR A 362 3.96 16.80 31.52
C THR A 362 2.89 16.33 30.53
N TYR A 363 2.52 17.19 29.57
CA TYR A 363 1.63 16.78 28.47
C TYR A 363 2.20 15.62 27.66
N GLY A 364 3.52 15.61 27.42
CA GLY A 364 4.19 14.52 26.71
C GLY A 364 4.00 13.19 27.43
N MET A 365 4.13 13.17 28.77
CA MET A 365 3.89 11.96 29.53
C MET A 365 2.44 11.48 29.44
N ILE A 366 1.48 12.39 29.62
CA ILE A 366 0.05 12.07 29.58
C ILE A 366 -0.32 11.44 28.22
N GLU A 367 0.20 11.99 27.12
CA GLU A 367 -0.10 11.48 25.78
C GLU A 367 0.70 10.20 25.43
N MET A 368 1.97 10.12 25.82
CA MET A 368 2.88 9.05 25.39
C MET A 368 2.76 7.79 26.25
N TYR A 369 2.57 7.96 27.55
CA TYR A 369 2.53 6.86 28.52
C TYR A 369 1.16 6.68 29.18
N ASP A 370 0.11 7.30 28.61
CA ASP A 370 -1.27 7.24 29.12
C ASP A 370 -1.32 7.47 30.64
N VAL A 371 -0.67 8.54 31.11
CA VAL A 371 -0.59 8.82 32.54
C VAL A 371 -1.98 9.15 33.07
N GLN A 372 -2.38 8.42 34.10
CA GLN A 372 -3.67 8.55 34.77
C GLN A 372 -3.46 8.84 36.25
N TYR A 373 -4.49 9.40 36.89
CA TYR A 373 -4.50 9.68 38.32
C TYR A 373 -5.67 8.97 38.97
N SER A 374 -5.38 8.26 40.05
CA SER A 374 -6.34 7.71 40.99
C SER A 374 -6.02 8.21 42.39
N HIS A 375 -7.04 8.59 43.15
CA HIS A 375 -6.85 9.02 44.53
C HIS A 375 -6.26 7.92 45.41
N GLU A 376 -6.59 6.64 45.15
CA GLU A 376 -6.15 5.49 45.95
C GLU A 376 -4.75 4.99 45.59
N GLU A 377 -4.32 5.18 44.34
CA GLU A 377 -3.07 4.58 43.83
C GLU A 377 -2.04 5.62 43.34
N GLY A 378 -2.42 6.89 43.26
CA GLY A 378 -1.58 7.98 42.77
C GLY A 378 -1.56 8.08 41.24
N LEU A 379 -0.45 8.61 40.72
CA LEU A 379 -0.12 8.67 39.31
C LEU A 379 0.32 7.29 38.82
N SER A 380 -0.28 6.83 37.73
CA SER A 380 0.06 5.60 37.04
C SER A 380 0.40 5.86 35.58
N ALA A 381 1.51 5.32 35.09
CA ALA A 381 1.92 5.36 33.69
C ALA A 381 1.91 3.94 33.08
N LEU A 382 1.49 3.80 31.83
CA LEU A 382 1.51 2.55 31.08
C LEU A 382 2.72 2.54 30.15
N VAL A 383 3.66 1.63 30.40
CA VAL A 383 4.84 1.43 29.55
C VAL A 383 4.82 -0.01 29.04
N ASP A 384 4.67 -0.16 27.72
CA ASP A 384 4.34 -1.41 27.06
C ASP A 384 3.08 -2.07 27.66
N ASP A 385 3.25 -3.16 28.42
CA ASP A 385 2.19 -3.88 29.13
C ASP A 385 2.35 -3.79 30.66
N THR A 386 3.22 -2.91 31.15
CA THR A 386 3.55 -2.74 32.58
C THR A 386 2.98 -1.43 33.10
N CYS A 387 2.23 -1.50 34.20
CA CYS A 387 1.68 -0.31 34.87
C CYS A 387 2.64 0.14 35.98
N LEU A 388 3.21 1.33 35.82
CA LEU A 388 4.12 1.95 36.78
C LEU A 388 3.35 2.93 37.66
N TYR A 389 3.36 2.73 38.98
CA TYR A 389 2.80 3.65 39.95
C TYR A 389 3.92 4.53 40.52
N LEU A 390 3.86 5.81 40.20
CA LEU A 390 4.96 6.76 40.35
C LEU A 390 4.90 7.53 41.70
N GLY A 391 3.80 7.44 42.43
CA GLY A 391 3.51 8.24 43.63
C GLY A 391 2.37 9.23 43.39
N TRP A 392 2.12 10.16 44.31
CA TRP A 392 1.05 11.16 44.15
C TRP A 392 1.53 12.47 43.53
N ASN A 393 2.83 12.72 43.56
CA ASN A 393 3.49 13.81 42.85
C ASN A 393 4.78 13.26 42.23
N ILE A 394 5.17 13.80 41.10
CA ILE A 394 6.45 13.56 40.47
C ILE A 394 7.15 14.88 40.21
N GLU A 395 8.49 14.85 40.21
CA GLU A 395 9.32 15.99 39.85
C GLU A 395 10.08 15.64 38.59
N ILE A 396 9.89 16.45 37.55
CA ILE A 396 10.48 16.27 36.23
C ILE A 396 11.48 17.40 36.03
N ALA A 397 12.66 17.07 35.52
CA ALA A 397 13.68 18.05 35.19
C ALA A 397 13.17 19.00 34.09
N GLU A 398 13.52 20.28 34.17
CA GLU A 398 13.05 21.29 33.20
C GLU A 398 13.43 20.96 31.75
N GLU A 399 14.48 20.18 31.53
CA GLU A 399 14.96 19.74 30.22
C GLU A 399 14.21 18.51 29.66
N ASP A 400 13.38 17.85 30.47
CA ASP A 400 12.67 16.61 30.11
C ASP A 400 11.18 16.90 29.86
N GLU A 401 10.93 17.71 28.84
CA GLU A 401 9.60 18.26 28.54
C GLU A 401 8.53 17.19 28.29
N ASP A 402 8.92 16.03 27.77
CA ASP A 402 8.02 14.91 27.49
C ASP A 402 8.03 13.79 28.56
N GLY A 403 8.93 13.89 29.53
CA GLY A 403 9.11 12.92 30.61
C GLY A 403 9.69 11.58 30.16
N GLU A 404 10.25 11.49 28.94
CA GLU A 404 10.87 10.26 28.45
C GLU A 404 12.06 9.86 29.32
N ARG A 405 12.91 10.84 29.69
CA ARG A 405 14.10 10.56 30.51
C ARG A 405 13.70 10.12 31.91
N PHE A 406 12.65 10.70 32.50
CA PHE A 406 12.12 10.29 33.79
C PHE A 406 11.61 8.84 33.79
N ILE A 407 10.84 8.45 32.77
CA ILE A 407 10.33 7.07 32.65
C ILE A 407 11.49 6.09 32.39
N ALA A 408 12.43 6.43 31.51
CA ALA A 408 13.62 5.62 31.26
C ALA A 408 14.45 5.44 32.54
N TRP A 409 14.61 6.50 33.33
CA TRP A 409 15.26 6.45 34.64
C TRP A 409 14.52 5.51 35.61
N CYS A 410 13.18 5.59 35.69
CA CYS A 410 12.39 4.68 36.53
C CYS A 410 12.57 3.20 36.16
N LEU A 411 12.65 2.88 34.86
CA LEU A 411 12.92 1.52 34.39
C LEU A 411 14.35 1.08 34.75
N GLY A 412 15.34 1.97 34.55
CA GLY A 412 16.72 1.71 34.95
C GLY A 412 16.87 1.49 36.46
N ASP A 413 16.28 2.36 37.28
CA ASP A 413 16.29 2.25 38.74
C ASP A 413 15.60 0.96 39.24
N MET A 414 14.58 0.48 38.53
CA MET A 414 13.95 -0.80 38.85
C MET A 414 14.88 -2.00 38.63
N GLU A 415 15.77 -1.92 37.65
CA GLU A 415 16.76 -2.96 37.36
C GLU A 415 17.96 -2.88 38.32
N THR A 416 18.47 -1.68 38.58
CA THR A 416 19.64 -1.45 39.44
C THR A 416 19.31 -1.52 40.93
N HIS A 417 18.13 -1.01 41.33
CA HIS A 417 17.67 -0.91 42.71
C HIS A 417 16.27 -1.51 42.92
N PRO A 418 16.08 -2.82 42.69
CA PRO A 418 14.76 -3.46 42.80
C PRO A 418 14.16 -3.39 44.21
N HIS A 419 14.95 -3.10 45.25
CA HIS A 419 14.46 -2.92 46.62
C HIS A 419 13.69 -1.59 46.82
N ARG A 420 13.82 -0.62 45.90
CA ARG A 420 13.04 0.62 45.84
C ARG A 420 11.69 0.44 45.16
N TRP A 421 11.38 -0.77 44.70
CA TRP A 421 10.18 -1.07 43.94
C TRP A 421 9.41 -2.24 44.54
N PHE A 422 8.08 -2.14 44.54
CA PHE A 422 7.18 -3.23 44.88
C PHE A 422 6.57 -3.84 43.62
N PHE A 423 6.80 -5.15 43.44
CA PHE A 423 6.40 -5.90 42.26
C PHE A 423 5.12 -6.70 42.56
N SER A 424 4.04 -6.38 41.84
CA SER A 424 2.81 -7.18 41.86
C SER A 424 2.83 -8.26 40.79
N ASP A 425 2.11 -9.35 41.04
CA ASP A 425 1.97 -10.50 40.14
C ASP A 425 1.35 -10.16 38.78
N HIS A 426 0.66 -9.01 38.67
CA HIS A 426 -0.09 -8.60 37.48
C HIS A 426 0.67 -7.62 36.57
N GLY A 427 1.99 -7.50 36.74
CA GLY A 427 2.78 -6.53 35.97
C GLY A 427 2.68 -5.10 36.49
N HIS A 428 2.16 -4.91 37.71
CA HIS A 428 2.16 -3.59 38.36
C HIS A 428 3.48 -3.40 39.12
N ARG A 429 4.03 -2.20 39.05
CA ARG A 429 5.28 -1.80 39.72
C ARG A 429 5.02 -0.53 40.50
N HIS A 430 5.19 -0.56 41.80
CA HIS A 430 5.01 0.63 42.64
C HIS A 430 6.36 1.14 43.09
N ARG A 431 6.65 2.41 42.80
CA ARG A 431 7.83 3.10 43.35
C ARG A 431 7.62 3.28 44.85
N LEU A 432 8.58 2.83 45.64
CA LEU A 432 8.61 3.02 47.08
C LEU A 432 9.32 4.34 47.41
N ILE A 433 8.96 4.92 48.54
CA ILE A 433 9.61 6.13 49.06
C ILE A 433 10.31 5.82 50.38
N ARG A 434 11.28 6.66 50.76
CA ARG A 434 11.92 6.56 52.07
C ARG A 434 10.89 6.74 53.18
N ARG A 435 10.96 5.93 54.24
CA ARG A 435 10.08 6.06 55.41
C ARG A 435 10.09 7.47 56.02
N GLU A 436 11.22 8.16 55.96
CA GLU A 436 11.36 9.53 56.50
C GLU A 436 10.73 10.61 55.62
N ALA A 437 10.47 10.32 54.35
CA ALA A 437 9.78 11.23 53.42
C ALA A 437 8.25 11.11 53.51
N LEU A 438 7.73 10.09 54.21
CA LEU A 438 6.29 9.90 54.35
C LEU A 438 5.71 10.94 55.33
N GLU A 439 5.04 11.95 54.78
CA GLU A 439 4.27 12.92 55.55
C GLU A 439 2.83 12.42 55.76
N GLU A 440 2.34 12.44 57.00
CA GLU A 440 0.96 12.07 57.31
C GLU A 440 0.01 13.25 57.05
N TYR A 441 -0.64 13.25 55.89
CA TYR A 441 -1.70 14.20 55.56
C TYR A 441 -3.04 13.77 56.20
N ASN A 442 -3.58 14.62 57.07
CA ASN A 442 -4.76 14.29 57.90
C ASN A 442 -6.12 14.41 57.17
N SER A 443 -6.16 14.87 55.92
CA SER A 443 -7.42 15.04 55.18
C SER A 443 -7.23 15.03 53.67
N THR A 444 -8.01 14.18 53.01
CA THR A 444 -8.16 14.09 51.54
C THR A 444 -9.04 15.21 50.96
N ASP A 445 -9.65 16.04 51.82
CA ASP A 445 -10.61 17.09 51.45
C ASP A 445 -10.00 18.27 50.66
N SER A 446 -8.68 18.34 50.48
CA SER A 446 -8.06 19.45 49.76
C SER A 446 -8.11 19.36 48.23
N GLU A 447 -8.66 18.28 47.66
CA GLU A 447 -8.89 18.20 46.19
C GLU A 447 -10.15 18.96 45.75
N ASN A 448 -11.04 19.34 46.68
CA ASN A 448 -12.32 19.97 46.37
C ASN A 448 -12.27 21.50 46.13
N TRP A 449 -11.07 22.07 45.93
CA TRP A 449 -10.87 23.52 45.79
C TRP A 449 -11.17 24.09 44.41
N ILE A 450 -11.44 23.25 43.41
CA ILE A 450 -11.76 23.71 42.05
C ILE A 450 -13.28 23.80 41.89
N GLY A 451 -13.87 24.92 42.35
CA GLY A 451 -14.95 25.55 41.60
C GLY A 451 -16.37 25.62 42.17
N THR A 452 -16.60 25.86 43.47
CA THR A 452 -17.98 26.13 43.96
C THR A 452 -18.22 27.37 44.82
N ASP A 453 -17.21 28.14 45.23
CA ASP A 453 -17.40 29.02 46.41
C ASP A 453 -17.54 30.53 46.18
N ASP A 454 -17.68 31.06 44.94
CA ASP A 454 -17.59 32.53 44.74
C ASP A 454 -18.71 33.23 43.94
N ASP A 455 -19.92 32.67 43.76
CA ASP A 455 -20.98 33.35 42.97
C ASP A 455 -22.34 33.64 43.67
N ASP A 456 -22.53 33.34 44.97
CA ASP A 456 -23.89 33.37 45.57
C ASP A 456 -24.18 34.40 46.71
N ASP A 457 -23.32 35.38 47.02
CA ASP A 457 -23.57 36.29 48.16
C ASP A 457 -23.40 37.81 47.86
N ASP A 458 -24.04 38.34 46.82
CA ASP A 458 -24.16 39.82 46.64
C ASP A 458 -25.54 40.33 46.14
N ASP A 459 -26.61 39.56 46.35
CA ASP A 459 -28.00 40.03 46.17
C ASP A 459 -28.73 40.11 47.52
N ASP A 460 -28.43 41.13 48.32
CA ASP A 460 -29.35 41.75 49.29
C ASP A 460 -28.58 42.76 50.15
N VAL A 461 -28.62 44.06 49.84
CA VAL A 461 -29.21 45.13 50.69
C VAL A 461 -29.12 46.47 49.93
N ASP A 462 -30.24 47.01 49.45
CA ASP A 462 -30.58 48.40 49.78
C ASP A 462 -32.08 48.66 49.59
N ALA A 463 -32.83 48.38 50.65
CA ALA A 463 -34.13 49.00 50.88
C ALA A 463 -33.89 50.37 51.53
N GLY A 464 -33.96 51.43 50.72
CA GLY A 464 -33.96 52.82 51.18
C GLY A 464 -35.29 53.49 50.91
N ASP A 465 -36.14 53.54 51.95
CA ASP A 465 -37.25 54.49 52.13
C ASP A 465 -36.71 55.94 52.12
N ASP A 466 -37.27 56.82 51.29
CA ASP A 466 -37.90 58.13 51.65
C ASP A 466 -38.46 58.87 50.41
#